data_AF-A0AAC8T8Z7-F1
#
_entry.id   AF-A0AAC8T8Z7-F1
#
_cell.length_a   1.000
_cell.length_b   1.000
_cell.length_c   1.000
_cell.angle_alpha   90.00
_cell.angle_beta   90.00
_cell.angle_gamma   90.00
#
_symmetry.space_group_name_H-M   'P 1'
#
loop_
_entity.id
_entity.type
_entity.pdbx_description
1 polymer ?
#
loop_
_entity_poly.entity_id
_entity_poly.type
_entity_poly.pdbx_seq_one_letter_code
_entity_poly.pdbx_strand_id
1 'polypeptide(L)'
;MQQPVNTVSNTVSNTVSNTVSNTVSNTVSNTVSNTVSNTVSNTVSNTVSNTVSNTVSNTVSNTVSNTVSNTVSNTVSISSPLSNATNFSSSHQAPSITAQLTSSAPSVAARAASRAAHGRSVGRCALYVRKALQSAGYEFTPKPSAYQYAHGTLAGAGFTKISSDNYEPQVGDVVVFNRTSRNPHGHIQIYDGSQWVSDYRQTKFSPYSQHNGYTVWRDTRHTDASANTGTMLALNDQ
;
A
#
# COMPACT_ATOMS: atom_id res chain seq x y z
N MET A 1 60.04 -9.49 66.76
CA MET A 1 60.15 -8.57 65.61
C MET A 1 58.94 -8.62 64.66
N GLN A 2 57.69 -8.85 65.14
CA GLN A 2 56.51 -9.08 64.25
C GLN A 2 55.71 -7.81 63.90
N GLN A 3 55.92 -6.69 64.61
CA GLN A 3 55.16 -5.45 64.39
C GLN A 3 55.32 -4.82 62.98
N PRO A 4 56.54 -4.65 62.42
CA PRO A 4 56.69 -3.94 61.15
C PRO A 4 56.14 -4.72 59.94
N VAL A 5 56.16 -6.06 59.97
CA VAL A 5 55.70 -6.91 58.86
C VAL A 5 54.18 -6.85 58.71
N ASN A 6 53.44 -6.84 59.84
CA ASN A 6 51.99 -6.71 59.83
C ASN A 6 51.54 -5.32 59.37
N THR A 7 52.26 -4.26 59.75
CA THR A 7 51.97 -2.90 59.28
C THR A 7 52.17 -2.79 57.77
N VAL A 8 53.30 -3.29 57.24
CA VAL A 8 53.57 -3.26 55.79
C VAL A 8 52.55 -4.09 55.03
N SER A 9 52.22 -5.30 55.51
CA SER A 9 51.23 -6.17 54.87
C SER A 9 49.84 -5.50 54.79
N ASN A 10 49.38 -4.89 55.89
CA ASN A 10 48.10 -4.19 55.92
C ASN A 10 48.12 -2.93 55.03
N THR A 11 49.21 -2.16 55.02
CA THR A 11 49.34 -0.98 54.15
C THR A 11 49.32 -1.36 52.68
N VAL A 12 50.07 -2.38 52.27
CA VAL A 12 50.10 -2.87 50.89
C VAL A 12 48.73 -3.42 50.49
N SER A 13 48.12 -4.26 51.31
CA SER A 13 46.82 -4.86 51.01
C SER A 13 45.72 -3.81 50.85
N ASN A 14 45.65 -2.83 51.76
CA ASN A 14 44.69 -1.73 51.66
C ASN A 14 44.95 -0.83 50.44
N THR A 15 46.23 -0.53 50.15
CA THR A 15 46.58 0.33 49.00
C THR A 15 46.24 -0.34 47.68
N VAL A 16 46.61 -1.62 47.52
CA VAL A 16 46.31 -2.39 46.32
C VAL A 16 44.80 -2.57 46.16
N SER A 17 44.11 -2.99 47.22
CA SER A 17 42.66 -3.22 47.16
C SER A 17 41.90 -1.95 46.81
N ASN A 18 42.21 -0.81 47.43
CA ASN A 18 41.59 0.46 47.11
C ASN A 18 41.94 0.95 45.70
N THR A 19 43.20 0.82 45.28
CA THR A 19 43.64 1.28 43.96
C THR A 19 42.99 0.45 42.86
N VAL A 20 43.00 -0.88 42.99
CA VAL A 20 42.39 -1.79 42.00
C VAL A 20 40.88 -1.59 41.98
N SER A 21 40.22 -1.56 43.13
CA SER A 21 38.76 -1.41 43.21
C SER A 21 38.31 -0.09 42.60
N ASN A 22 38.96 1.03 42.94
CA ASN A 22 38.63 2.33 42.37
C ASN A 22 38.94 2.40 40.87
N THR A 23 40.09 1.87 40.43
CA THR A 23 40.47 1.91 39.02
C THR A 23 39.52 1.08 38.16
N VAL A 24 39.22 -0.15 38.59
CA VAL A 24 38.29 -1.04 37.87
C VAL A 24 36.89 -0.46 37.88
N SER A 25 36.38 -0.03 39.03
CA SER A 25 35.03 0.53 39.14
C SER A 25 34.86 1.77 38.26
N ASN A 26 35.81 2.72 38.31
CA ASN A 26 35.75 3.93 37.50
C ASN A 26 35.90 3.62 36.01
N THR A 27 36.82 2.73 35.64
CA THR A 27 37.06 2.40 34.22
C THR A 27 35.87 1.67 33.62
N VAL A 28 35.32 0.66 34.32
CA VAL A 28 34.15 -0.10 33.85
C VAL A 28 32.93 0.79 33.81
N SER A 29 32.66 1.56 34.87
CA SER A 29 31.49 2.44 34.93
C SER A 29 31.52 3.49 33.83
N ASN A 30 32.66 4.16 33.63
CA ASN A 30 32.78 5.17 32.57
C ASN A 30 32.71 4.56 31.17
N THR A 31 33.37 3.41 30.95
CA THR A 31 33.39 2.77 29.63
C THR A 31 32.00 2.27 29.26
N VAL A 32 31.31 1.57 30.17
CA VAL A 32 29.95 1.05 29.95
C VAL A 32 28.96 2.20 29.79
N SER A 33 28.99 3.19 30.68
CA SER A 33 28.07 4.33 30.62
C SER A 33 28.24 5.12 29.32
N ASN A 34 29.46 5.45 28.93
CA ASN A 34 29.72 6.18 27.69
C ASN A 34 29.36 5.36 26.45
N THR A 35 29.70 4.07 26.42
CA THR A 35 29.43 3.21 25.26
C THR A 35 27.94 3.00 25.08
N VAL A 36 27.21 2.68 26.16
CA VAL A 36 25.76 2.46 26.12
C VAL A 36 25.05 3.76 25.79
N SER A 37 25.38 4.87 26.46
CA SER A 37 24.76 6.17 26.22
C SER A 37 24.94 6.62 24.77
N ASN A 38 26.18 6.57 24.24
CA ASN A 38 26.44 6.96 22.87
C ASN A 38 25.78 6.04 21.84
N THR A 39 25.82 4.72 22.07
CA THR A 39 25.23 3.75 21.13
C THR A 39 23.72 3.87 21.09
N VAL A 40 23.07 3.93 22.26
CA VAL A 40 21.62 4.05 22.35
C VAL A 40 21.16 5.40 21.84
N SER A 41 21.81 6.49 22.26
CA SER A 41 21.45 7.84 21.82
C SER A 41 21.59 8.00 20.31
N ASN A 42 22.71 7.57 19.72
CA ASN A 42 22.91 7.66 18.27
C ASN A 42 21.96 6.74 17.50
N THR A 43 21.73 5.52 17.97
CA THR A 43 20.84 4.56 17.28
C THR A 43 19.40 5.05 17.32
N VAL A 44 18.91 5.48 18.49
CA VAL A 44 17.54 5.99 18.65
C VAL A 44 17.38 7.30 17.89
N SER A 45 18.30 8.25 18.04
CA SER A 45 18.24 9.55 17.36
C SER A 45 18.25 9.38 15.84
N ASN A 46 19.17 8.58 15.28
CA ASN A 46 19.22 8.36 13.84
C ASN A 46 18.01 7.57 13.34
N THR A 47 17.56 6.55 14.06
CA THR A 47 16.41 5.75 13.62
C THR A 47 15.13 6.57 13.66
N VAL A 48 14.88 7.29 14.75
CA VAL A 48 13.69 8.14 14.90
C VAL A 48 13.74 9.30 13.92
N SER A 49 14.87 10.01 13.82
CA SER A 49 15.02 11.14 12.89
C SER A 49 14.82 10.69 11.45
N ASN A 50 15.48 9.62 11.00
CA ASN A 50 15.33 9.14 9.63
C ASN A 50 13.93 8.57 9.37
N THR A 51 13.35 7.84 10.31
CA THR A 51 12.02 7.24 10.12
C THR A 51 10.94 8.33 10.09
N VAL A 52 10.96 9.26 11.04
CA VAL A 52 10.00 10.36 11.12
C VAL A 52 10.20 11.31 9.96
N SER A 53 11.43 11.73 9.66
CA SER A 53 11.70 12.63 8.54
C SER A 53 11.29 12.02 7.21
N ASN A 54 11.65 10.76 6.93
CA ASN A 54 11.25 10.11 5.68
C ASN A 54 9.74 9.85 5.63
N THR A 55 9.10 9.46 6.73
CA THR A 55 7.66 9.18 6.74
C THR A 55 6.85 10.47 6.59
N VAL A 56 7.17 11.50 7.37
CA VAL A 56 6.48 12.79 7.33
C VAL A 56 6.77 13.50 6.01
N SER A 57 8.02 13.58 5.57
CA SER A 57 8.35 14.23 4.29
C SER A 57 7.68 13.54 3.12
N ASN A 58 7.74 12.20 3.03
CA ASN A 58 7.06 11.49 1.94
C ASN A 58 5.54 11.58 2.05
N THR A 59 4.96 11.54 3.26
CA THR A 59 3.50 11.61 3.42
C THR A 59 2.98 13.01 3.14
N VAL A 60 3.62 14.05 3.69
CA VAL A 60 3.24 15.45 3.47
C VAL A 60 3.48 15.84 2.01
N SER A 61 4.64 15.52 1.43
CA SER A 61 4.92 15.85 0.04
C SER A 61 3.96 15.15 -0.91
N ASN A 62 3.70 13.85 -0.73
CA ASN A 62 2.74 13.15 -1.57
C ASN A 62 1.30 13.61 -1.34
N THR A 63 0.86 13.83 -0.09
CA THR A 63 -0.52 14.28 0.17
C THR A 63 -0.75 15.70 -0.31
N VAL A 64 0.15 16.64 -0.01
CA VAL A 64 0.02 18.05 -0.43
C VAL A 64 0.17 18.20 -1.93
N SER A 65 1.21 17.60 -2.53
CA SER A 65 1.44 17.74 -3.97
C SER A 65 0.30 17.11 -4.79
N ASN A 66 -0.23 15.96 -4.35
CA ASN A 66 -1.38 15.35 -5.01
C ASN A 66 -2.68 16.13 -4.75
N THR A 67 -2.93 16.63 -3.54
CA THR A 67 -4.15 17.40 -3.25
C THR A 67 -4.16 18.71 -4.03
N VAL A 68 -3.07 19.48 -3.97
CA VAL A 68 -2.93 20.76 -4.67
C VAL A 68 -2.94 20.58 -6.19
N SER A 69 -2.20 19.60 -6.73
CA SER A 69 -2.21 19.36 -8.19
C SER A 69 -3.58 18.93 -8.69
N ASN A 70 -4.30 18.07 -7.96
CA ASN A 70 -5.63 17.62 -8.39
C ASN A 70 -6.67 18.75 -8.25
N THR A 71 -6.64 19.55 -7.18
CA THR A 71 -7.55 20.70 -7.03
C THR A 71 -7.27 21.76 -8.08
N VAL A 72 -6.02 22.18 -8.27
CA VAL A 72 -5.65 23.24 -9.22
C VAL A 72 -5.84 22.79 -10.66
N SER A 73 -5.43 21.58 -11.04
CA SER A 73 -5.64 21.10 -12.41
C SER A 73 -7.12 20.97 -12.74
N ASN A 74 -7.94 20.52 -11.79
CA ASN A 74 -9.38 20.46 -11.99
C ASN A 74 -9.95 21.89 -12.10
N THR A 75 -9.63 22.83 -11.22
CA THR A 75 -10.16 24.21 -11.25
C THR A 75 -9.70 25.05 -12.45
N VAL A 76 -8.46 24.89 -12.93
CA VAL A 76 -7.93 25.63 -14.09
C VAL A 76 -8.47 25.07 -15.41
N SER A 77 -8.73 23.75 -15.48
CA SER A 77 -9.33 23.14 -16.68
C SER A 77 -10.80 23.52 -16.88
N ILE A 78 -11.56 23.81 -15.80
CA ILE A 78 -12.94 24.33 -15.89
C ILE A 78 -12.99 25.81 -16.30
N SER A 79 -11.89 26.55 -16.22
CA SER A 79 -11.84 27.98 -16.57
C SER A 79 -11.53 28.23 -18.05
N SER A 80 -11.28 27.18 -18.84
CA SER A 80 -10.78 27.26 -20.21
C SER A 80 -11.63 26.41 -21.17
N PRO A 81 -12.92 26.75 -21.38
CA PRO A 81 -13.35 26.94 -22.77
C PRO A 81 -14.47 27.99 -22.88
N LEU A 82 -14.12 29.27 -23.07
CA LEU A 82 -15.06 30.30 -23.54
C LEU A 82 -14.60 30.94 -24.86
N SER A 83 -14.00 30.14 -25.74
CA SER A 83 -13.56 30.63 -27.05
C SER A 83 -13.67 29.51 -28.08
N ASN A 84 -14.90 29.24 -28.50
CA ASN A 84 -15.29 29.02 -29.90
C ASN A 84 -16.74 28.52 -29.98
N ALA A 85 -17.68 29.42 -29.73
CA ALA A 85 -18.98 29.33 -30.38
C ALA A 85 -18.85 30.05 -31.72
N THR A 86 -18.90 29.32 -32.85
CA THR A 86 -19.68 29.68 -34.07
C THR A 86 -19.30 28.75 -35.22
N ASN A 87 -20.34 28.19 -35.86
CA ASN A 87 -20.38 27.54 -37.17
C ASN A 87 -20.06 26.04 -37.22
N PHE A 88 -21.09 25.20 -37.04
CA PHE A 88 -21.63 24.43 -38.17
C PHE A 88 -22.97 23.79 -37.76
N SER A 89 -24.05 24.24 -38.42
CA SER A 89 -25.35 23.59 -38.37
C SER A 89 -25.36 22.40 -39.32
N SER A 90 -26.17 21.39 -38.95
CA SER A 90 -26.78 20.39 -39.83
C SER A 90 -25.93 19.16 -40.16
N SER A 91 -25.97 18.17 -39.28
CA SER A 91 -26.68 16.89 -39.50
C SER A 91 -26.06 15.75 -38.70
N HIS A 92 -26.92 14.89 -38.16
CA HIS A 92 -26.65 13.60 -37.52
C HIS A 92 -26.13 13.63 -36.07
N GLN A 93 -27.10 13.31 -35.19
CA GLN A 93 -26.96 12.49 -33.99
C GLN A 93 -25.94 12.97 -32.94
N ALA A 94 -26.48 13.55 -31.87
CA ALA A 94 -25.74 13.97 -30.68
C ALA A 94 -24.75 12.89 -30.21
N PRO A 95 -23.43 13.17 -30.16
CA PRO A 95 -22.54 12.41 -29.30
C PRO A 95 -23.01 12.64 -27.86
N SER A 96 -23.32 11.54 -27.19
CA SER A 96 -23.75 11.49 -25.80
C SER A 96 -22.78 12.27 -24.90
N ILE A 97 -23.26 13.38 -24.33
CA ILE A 97 -22.62 14.17 -23.27
C ILE A 97 -22.72 13.40 -21.92
N THR A 98 -22.44 12.10 -21.93
CA THR A 98 -22.65 11.20 -20.78
C THR A 98 -21.43 10.33 -20.47
N ALA A 99 -20.29 10.53 -21.14
CA ALA A 99 -19.06 9.77 -20.89
C ALA A 99 -18.00 10.55 -20.07
N GLN A 100 -18.28 11.81 -19.69
CA GLN A 100 -17.30 12.68 -19.01
C GLN A 100 -17.73 13.11 -17.59
N LEU A 101 -18.83 12.57 -17.05
CA LEU A 101 -19.28 12.86 -15.70
C LEU A 101 -19.37 11.57 -14.89
N THR A 102 -18.50 11.49 -13.87
CA THR A 102 -18.26 10.39 -12.91
C THR A 102 -17.19 9.37 -13.33
N SER A 103 -15.99 9.48 -12.76
CA SER A 103 -15.09 8.33 -12.67
C SER A 103 -15.74 7.31 -11.74
N SER A 104 -16.21 6.19 -12.28
CA SER A 104 -16.83 5.11 -11.50
C SER A 104 -15.93 4.64 -10.36
N ALA A 105 -16.50 4.14 -9.25
CA ALA A 105 -15.71 3.64 -8.12
C ALA A 105 -14.64 2.58 -8.55
N PRO A 106 -14.92 1.64 -9.47
CA PRO A 106 -13.90 0.74 -10.01
C PRO A 106 -12.73 1.48 -10.68
N SER A 107 -13.02 2.50 -11.51
CA SER A 107 -11.99 3.29 -12.20
C SER A 107 -11.15 4.13 -11.24
N VAL A 108 -11.74 4.65 -10.16
CA VAL A 108 -11.03 5.38 -9.11
C VAL A 108 -10.10 4.45 -8.35
N ALA A 109 -10.58 3.26 -7.96
CA ALA A 109 -9.77 2.26 -7.27
C ALA A 109 -8.59 1.81 -8.14
N ALA A 110 -8.84 1.50 -9.41
CA ALA A 110 -7.80 1.04 -10.32
C ALA A 110 -6.70 2.10 -10.51
N ARG A 111 -7.10 3.36 -10.73
CA ARG A 111 -6.17 4.49 -10.82
C ARG A 111 -5.37 4.69 -9.54
N ALA A 112 -6.01 4.56 -8.37
CA ALA A 112 -5.34 4.68 -7.09
C ALA A 112 -4.28 3.59 -6.89
N ALA A 113 -4.58 2.34 -7.25
CA ALA A 113 -3.62 1.25 -7.22
C ALA A 113 -2.43 1.51 -8.16
N SER A 114 -2.68 1.92 -9.40
CA SER A 114 -1.65 2.24 -10.39
C SER A 114 -0.70 3.36 -9.96
N ARG A 115 -1.21 4.36 -9.25
CA ARG A 115 -0.40 5.46 -8.69
C ARG A 115 0.44 5.03 -7.50
N ALA A 116 -0.07 4.09 -6.70
CA ALA A 116 0.63 3.59 -5.51
C ALA A 116 1.61 2.45 -5.81
N ALA A 117 1.56 1.86 -7.00
CA ALA A 117 2.35 0.70 -7.38
C ALA A 117 3.86 1.00 -7.40
N HIS A 118 4.65 0.10 -6.80
CA HIS A 118 6.11 0.13 -6.86
C HIS A 118 6.62 -0.47 -8.17
N GLY A 119 7.90 -0.21 -8.48
CA GLY A 119 8.59 -0.84 -9.62
C GLY A 119 8.80 -2.35 -9.46
N ARG A 120 8.66 -2.89 -8.23
CA ARG A 120 8.74 -4.33 -7.92
C ARG A 120 7.86 -4.67 -6.73
N SER A 121 7.53 -5.97 -6.58
CA SER A 121 6.76 -6.45 -5.43
C SER A 121 7.43 -6.10 -4.10
N VAL A 122 6.62 -5.66 -3.14
CA VAL A 122 7.03 -5.41 -1.75
C VAL A 122 6.31 -6.35 -0.78
N GLY A 123 5.63 -7.38 -1.29
CA GLY A 123 4.93 -8.40 -0.51
C GLY A 123 3.67 -7.88 0.20
N ARG A 124 3.07 -6.79 -0.31
CA ARG A 124 1.95 -6.10 0.36
C ARG A 124 0.73 -5.93 -0.54
N CYS A 125 0.55 -6.80 -1.54
CA CYS A 125 -0.58 -6.75 -2.49
C CYS A 125 -1.95 -6.47 -1.82
N ALA A 126 -2.30 -7.20 -0.75
CA ALA A 126 -3.55 -7.01 -0.01
C ALA A 126 -3.70 -5.60 0.58
N LEU A 127 -2.62 -5.01 1.10
CA LEU A 127 -2.62 -3.66 1.66
C LEU A 127 -2.85 -2.60 0.57
N TYR A 128 -2.24 -2.76 -0.60
CA TYR A 128 -2.31 -1.75 -1.66
C TYR A 128 -3.66 -1.79 -2.35
N VAL A 129 -4.13 -2.99 -2.74
CA VAL A 129 -5.45 -3.14 -3.37
C VAL A 129 -6.56 -2.73 -2.41
N ARG A 130 -6.51 -3.09 -1.12
CA ARG A 130 -7.54 -2.65 -0.17
C ARG A 130 -7.58 -1.13 -0.02
N LYS A 131 -6.42 -0.46 0.05
CA LYS A 131 -6.36 1.00 0.21
C LYS A 131 -6.93 1.69 -1.02
N ALA A 132 -6.63 1.16 -2.20
CA ALA A 132 -7.19 1.64 -3.45
C ALA A 132 -8.72 1.50 -3.48
N LEU A 133 -9.26 0.34 -3.11
CA LEU A 133 -10.70 0.11 -3.00
C LEU A 133 -11.36 1.04 -1.97
N GLN A 134 -10.80 1.14 -0.75
CA GLN A 134 -11.33 2.03 0.29
C GLN A 134 -11.29 3.51 -0.13
N SER A 135 -10.26 3.94 -0.88
CA SER A 135 -10.19 5.30 -1.42
C SER A 135 -11.25 5.61 -2.48
N ALA A 136 -11.86 4.58 -3.07
CA ALA A 136 -12.96 4.69 -4.01
C ALA A 136 -14.34 4.55 -3.35
N GLY A 137 -14.40 4.43 -2.02
CA GLY A 137 -15.65 4.33 -1.26
C GLY A 137 -16.15 2.90 -1.03
N TYR A 138 -15.36 1.88 -1.32
CA TYR A 138 -15.71 0.50 -0.96
C TYR A 138 -15.49 0.24 0.53
N GLU A 139 -16.57 -0.09 1.23
CA GLU A 139 -16.56 -0.37 2.67
C GLU A 139 -16.51 -1.87 2.95
N PHE A 140 -15.51 -2.31 3.71
CA PHE A 140 -15.36 -3.68 4.20
C PHE A 140 -14.30 -3.75 5.30
N THR A 141 -14.36 -4.79 6.14
CA THR A 141 -13.33 -5.04 7.15
C THR A 141 -12.03 -5.53 6.50
N PRO A 142 -10.88 -4.86 6.74
CA PRO A 142 -9.60 -5.29 6.19
C PRO A 142 -9.23 -6.73 6.56
N LYS A 143 -8.73 -7.49 5.59
CA LYS A 143 -8.16 -8.83 5.82
C LYS A 143 -6.63 -8.81 5.71
N PRO A 144 -5.93 -9.58 6.56
CA PRO A 144 -4.47 -9.62 6.55
C PRO A 144 -3.91 -10.35 5.31
N SER A 145 -4.60 -11.35 4.77
CA SER A 145 -4.14 -12.12 3.61
C SER A 145 -4.99 -11.85 2.38
N ALA A 146 -4.38 -11.85 1.20
CA ALA A 146 -5.03 -11.56 -0.08
C ALA A 146 -6.16 -12.56 -0.40
N TYR A 147 -5.93 -13.86 -0.19
CA TYR A 147 -6.95 -14.88 -0.51
C TYR A 147 -8.27 -14.69 0.26
N GLN A 148 -8.21 -14.08 1.46
CA GLN A 148 -9.39 -13.90 2.32
C GLN A 148 -10.38 -12.88 1.74
N TYR A 149 -9.96 -12.04 0.78
CA TYR A 149 -10.84 -11.07 0.15
C TYR A 149 -11.93 -11.75 -0.70
N ALA A 150 -11.65 -12.94 -1.25
CA ALA A 150 -12.63 -13.74 -1.98
C ALA A 150 -13.68 -14.42 -1.06
N HIS A 151 -13.45 -14.48 0.26
CA HIS A 151 -14.33 -15.16 1.21
C HIS A 151 -15.36 -14.20 1.80
N GLY A 152 -16.18 -13.60 0.93
CA GLY A 152 -17.28 -12.71 1.32
C GLY A 152 -16.90 -11.24 1.52
N THR A 153 -15.61 -10.89 1.60
CA THR A 153 -15.18 -9.48 1.75
C THR A 153 -15.53 -8.65 0.52
N LEU A 154 -15.17 -9.12 -0.68
CA LEU A 154 -15.50 -8.43 -1.94
C LEU A 154 -17.01 -8.46 -2.23
N ALA A 155 -17.68 -9.58 -1.96
CA ALA A 155 -19.14 -9.68 -2.05
C ALA A 155 -19.85 -8.65 -1.16
N GLY A 156 -19.42 -8.53 0.11
CA GLY A 156 -19.95 -7.56 1.06
C GLY A 156 -19.69 -6.10 0.66
N ALA A 157 -18.64 -5.86 -0.13
CA ALA A 157 -18.35 -4.54 -0.71
C ALA A 157 -19.17 -4.23 -1.99
N GLY A 158 -20.02 -5.17 -2.43
CA GLY A 158 -20.87 -5.03 -3.62
C GLY A 158 -20.28 -5.58 -4.92
N PHE A 159 -19.16 -6.30 -4.86
CA PHE A 159 -18.63 -6.99 -6.04
C PHE A 159 -19.39 -8.30 -6.30
N THR A 160 -19.60 -8.60 -7.58
CA THR A 160 -20.11 -9.87 -8.04
C THR A 160 -18.95 -10.73 -8.53
N LYS A 161 -18.93 -12.00 -8.15
CA LYS A 161 -17.98 -12.96 -8.73
C LYS A 161 -18.42 -13.29 -10.16
N ILE A 162 -17.52 -13.12 -11.13
CA ILE A 162 -17.79 -13.41 -12.55
C ILE A 162 -17.06 -14.67 -13.01
N SER A 163 -17.56 -15.30 -14.08
CA SER A 163 -16.89 -16.46 -14.68
C SER A 163 -15.54 -16.06 -15.27
N SER A 164 -14.58 -16.97 -15.17
CA SER A 164 -13.26 -16.85 -15.82
C SER A 164 -13.27 -17.35 -17.27
N ASP A 165 -14.37 -17.93 -17.74
CA ASP A 165 -14.48 -18.48 -19.09
C ASP A 165 -14.70 -17.35 -20.11
N ASN A 166 -13.87 -17.28 -21.14
CA ASN A 166 -13.86 -16.19 -22.14
C ASN A 166 -13.85 -14.79 -21.50
N TYR A 167 -13.13 -14.68 -20.38
CA TYR A 167 -13.10 -13.48 -19.56
C TYR A 167 -12.25 -12.37 -20.20
N GLU A 168 -12.89 -11.23 -20.44
CA GLU A 168 -12.24 -9.99 -20.84
C GLU A 168 -12.13 -9.02 -19.64
N PRO A 169 -10.90 -8.60 -19.26
CA PRO A 169 -10.69 -7.66 -18.16
C PRO A 169 -11.33 -6.29 -18.39
N GLN A 170 -12.04 -5.80 -17.38
CA GLN A 170 -12.58 -4.44 -17.32
C GLN A 170 -11.92 -3.64 -16.21
N VAL A 171 -11.86 -2.32 -16.38
CA VAL A 171 -11.22 -1.42 -15.42
C VAL A 171 -11.84 -1.63 -14.04
N GLY A 172 -11.00 -1.88 -13.04
CA GLY A 172 -11.40 -2.09 -11.67
C GLY A 172 -11.83 -3.52 -11.33
N ASP A 173 -11.76 -4.46 -12.27
CA ASP A 173 -11.88 -5.88 -11.94
C ASP A 173 -10.79 -6.27 -10.95
N VAL A 174 -11.18 -7.07 -9.95
CA VAL A 174 -10.29 -7.56 -8.90
C VAL A 174 -10.12 -9.06 -9.05
N VAL A 175 -8.88 -9.51 -9.17
CA VAL A 175 -8.54 -10.93 -9.18
C VAL A 175 -7.91 -11.31 -7.85
N VAL A 176 -8.40 -12.40 -7.28
CA VAL A 176 -7.86 -12.99 -6.05
C VAL A 176 -7.37 -14.40 -6.36
N PHE A 177 -6.08 -14.63 -6.16
CA PHE A 177 -5.44 -15.94 -6.26
C PHE A 177 -5.44 -16.64 -4.91
N ASN A 178 -5.75 -17.94 -4.93
CA ASN A 178 -5.73 -18.76 -3.74
C ASN A 178 -4.33 -18.84 -3.12
N ARG A 179 -4.29 -19.17 -1.82
CA ARG A 179 -3.05 -19.50 -1.14
C ARG A 179 -2.48 -20.83 -1.64
N THR A 180 -1.17 -20.98 -1.59
CA THR A 180 -0.46 -22.23 -1.86
C THR A 180 0.51 -22.52 -0.71
N SER A 181 1.13 -23.70 -0.70
CA SER A 181 2.19 -24.02 0.28
C SER A 181 3.35 -23.02 0.20
N ARG A 182 3.70 -22.58 -1.01
CA ARG A 182 4.75 -21.59 -1.26
C ARG A 182 4.30 -20.14 -1.03
N ASN A 183 3.02 -19.86 -1.22
CA ASN A 183 2.44 -18.51 -1.09
C ASN A 183 1.23 -18.54 -0.15
N PRO A 184 1.45 -18.57 1.19
CA PRO A 184 0.40 -18.80 2.17
C PRO A 184 -0.64 -17.67 2.26
N HIS A 185 -0.31 -16.48 1.77
CA HIS A 185 -1.19 -15.31 1.79
C HIS A 185 -2.04 -15.14 0.52
N GLY A 186 -1.81 -15.95 -0.52
CA GLY A 186 -2.41 -15.72 -1.83
C GLY A 186 -1.91 -14.42 -2.49
N HIS A 187 -2.60 -14.00 -3.54
CA HIS A 187 -2.30 -12.74 -4.23
C HIS A 187 -3.60 -12.03 -4.62
N ILE A 188 -3.57 -10.70 -4.69
CA ILE A 188 -4.69 -9.89 -5.13
C ILE A 188 -4.19 -8.73 -5.98
N GLN A 189 -4.91 -8.46 -7.06
CA GLN A 189 -4.58 -7.43 -8.03
C GLN A 189 -5.87 -6.84 -8.63
N ILE A 190 -5.78 -5.60 -9.11
CA ILE A 190 -6.86 -4.86 -9.75
C ILE A 190 -6.43 -4.47 -11.18
N TYR A 191 -7.35 -4.53 -12.15
CA TYR A 191 -7.05 -4.17 -13.54
C TYR A 191 -7.18 -2.66 -13.78
N ASP A 192 -6.14 -2.02 -14.31
CA ASP A 192 -6.13 -0.56 -14.51
C ASP A 192 -6.58 -0.08 -15.89
N GLY A 193 -7.06 -1.00 -16.73
CA GLY A 193 -7.40 -0.74 -18.13
C GLY A 193 -6.27 -1.09 -19.09
N SER A 194 -5.04 -1.22 -18.59
CA SER A 194 -3.88 -1.63 -19.39
C SER A 194 -3.21 -2.90 -18.88
N GLN A 195 -3.11 -3.06 -17.55
CA GLN A 195 -2.44 -4.18 -16.93
C GLN A 195 -2.98 -4.44 -15.51
N TRP A 196 -2.57 -5.57 -14.95
CA TRP A 196 -2.89 -5.92 -13.58
C TRP A 196 -1.93 -5.22 -12.60
N VAL A 197 -2.48 -4.70 -11.52
CA VAL A 197 -1.74 -3.91 -10.53
C VAL A 197 -2.05 -4.41 -9.12
N SER A 198 -1.02 -4.61 -8.31
CA SER A 198 -1.12 -4.93 -6.89
C SER A 198 -0.43 -3.85 -6.05
N ASP A 199 0.49 -4.24 -5.18
CA ASP A 199 1.59 -3.42 -4.69
C ASP A 199 2.65 -3.07 -5.75
N TYR A 200 2.60 -3.73 -6.92
CA TYR A 200 3.43 -3.42 -8.08
C TYR A 200 2.68 -3.71 -9.38
N ARG A 201 3.21 -3.23 -10.52
CA ARG A 201 2.65 -3.50 -11.85
C ARG A 201 3.03 -4.90 -12.31
N GLN A 202 2.04 -5.75 -12.55
CA GLN A 202 2.26 -7.15 -12.91
C GLN A 202 2.72 -7.26 -14.36
N THR A 203 3.79 -8.01 -14.62
CA THR A 203 4.24 -8.34 -15.98
C THR A 203 3.47 -9.50 -16.59
N LYS A 204 2.75 -10.28 -15.77
CA LYS A 204 1.94 -11.43 -16.17
C LYS A 204 0.64 -11.45 -15.38
N PHE A 205 -0.41 -12.03 -15.96
CA PHE A 205 -1.71 -12.17 -15.28
C PHE A 205 -1.61 -12.92 -13.96
N SER A 206 -0.92 -14.08 -13.95
CA SER A 206 -0.71 -14.88 -12.74
C SER A 206 0.69 -14.66 -12.18
N PRO A 207 0.82 -14.41 -10.87
CA PRO A 207 2.11 -14.36 -10.19
C PRO A 207 2.70 -15.77 -9.93
N TYR A 208 1.94 -16.85 -10.14
CA TYR A 208 2.35 -18.23 -9.87
C TYR A 208 2.53 -19.05 -11.16
N SER A 209 3.50 -19.96 -11.15
CA SER A 209 3.74 -20.92 -12.24
C SER A 209 2.75 -22.10 -12.29
N GLN A 210 2.07 -22.38 -11.18
CA GLN A 210 1.05 -23.43 -11.06
C GLN A 210 -0.24 -22.80 -10.52
N HIS A 211 -1.32 -22.86 -11.30
CA HIS A 211 -2.58 -22.19 -10.98
C HIS A 211 -3.39 -23.00 -9.96
N ASN A 212 -3.30 -22.67 -8.67
CA ASN A 212 -4.19 -23.22 -7.63
C ASN A 212 -5.58 -22.55 -7.60
N GLY A 213 -6.08 -22.12 -8.76
CA GLY A 213 -7.34 -21.40 -8.90
C GLY A 213 -7.27 -19.92 -8.50
N TYR A 214 -8.04 -19.11 -9.22
CA TYR A 214 -8.28 -17.70 -8.93
C TYR A 214 -9.77 -17.41 -9.05
N THR A 215 -10.18 -16.27 -8.53
CA THR A 215 -11.54 -15.75 -8.69
C THR A 215 -11.48 -14.33 -9.22
N VAL A 216 -12.42 -13.99 -10.08
CA VAL A 216 -12.57 -12.65 -10.65
C VAL A 216 -13.81 -11.99 -10.04
N TRP A 217 -13.68 -10.73 -9.67
CA TRP A 217 -14.70 -9.95 -9.00
C TRP A 217 -14.89 -8.63 -9.72
N ARG A 218 -16.13 -8.32 -10.08
CA ARG A 218 -16.51 -7.10 -10.79
C ARG A 218 -17.62 -6.38 -10.04
N ASP A 219 -17.51 -5.07 -9.90
CA ASP A 219 -18.62 -4.25 -9.44
C ASP A 219 -19.57 -3.99 -10.62
N THR A 220 -20.59 -4.83 -10.73
CA THR A 220 -21.55 -4.79 -11.84
C THR A 220 -22.49 -3.59 -11.79
N ARG A 221 -22.48 -2.81 -10.70
CA ARG A 221 -23.25 -1.56 -10.56
C ARG A 221 -22.68 -0.42 -11.41
N HIS A 222 -21.43 -0.56 -11.83
CA HIS A 222 -20.64 0.48 -12.50
C HIS A 222 -20.05 0.00 -13.83
N THR A 223 -20.71 -0.95 -14.50
CA THR A 223 -20.26 -1.41 -15.82
C THR A 223 -20.22 -0.25 -16.81
N ASP A 224 -19.07 -0.07 -17.45
CA ASP A 224 -18.91 0.94 -18.50
C ASP A 224 -19.91 0.63 -19.62
N ALA A 225 -20.74 1.61 -19.97
CA ALA A 225 -21.70 1.53 -21.09
C ALA A 225 -21.03 1.22 -22.46
N SER A 226 -19.69 1.17 -22.51
CA SER A 226 -18.90 0.77 -23.68
C SER A 226 -18.82 -0.74 -23.91
N ALA A 227 -19.27 -1.59 -22.97
CA ALA A 227 -19.14 -3.05 -23.08
C ALA A 227 -20.46 -3.79 -23.39
N ASN A 228 -21.58 -3.08 -23.60
CA ASN A 228 -22.87 -3.71 -23.81
C ASN A 228 -23.19 -3.96 -25.30
N THR A 229 -22.57 -5.00 -25.86
CA THR A 229 -23.16 -5.79 -26.95
C THR A 229 -23.05 -7.26 -26.59
N GLY A 230 -23.99 -7.76 -25.80
CA GLY A 230 -24.10 -9.19 -25.55
C GLY A 230 -24.95 -9.57 -24.33
N THR A 231 -26.27 -9.60 -24.51
CA THR A 231 -27.22 -10.45 -23.76
C THR A 231 -27.24 -10.34 -22.23
N MET A 232 -28.17 -9.53 -21.71
CA MET A 232 -28.95 -9.87 -20.53
C MET A 232 -30.43 -9.79 -20.91
N LEU A 233 -30.89 -10.82 -21.62
CA LEU A 233 -32.29 -11.13 -21.87
C LEU A 233 -32.68 -12.28 -20.94
N ALA A 234 -33.73 -12.04 -20.14
CA ALA A 234 -34.52 -13.00 -19.36
C ALA A 234 -33.75 -13.68 -18.19
N LEU A 235 -34.31 -13.87 -16.99
CA LEU A 235 -35.68 -14.23 -16.66
C LEU A 235 -36.01 -13.66 -15.27
N ASN A 236 -37.10 -12.91 -15.18
CA ASN A 236 -37.91 -12.85 -13.96
C ASN A 236 -39.34 -12.59 -14.40
N ASP A 237 -40.05 -13.66 -14.75
CA ASP A 237 -41.50 -13.65 -14.83
C ASP A 237 -42.02 -15.03 -14.41
N GLN A 238 -42.86 -15.00 -13.37
CA GLN A 238 -43.72 -16.05 -12.77
C GLN A 238 -43.01 -17.21 -12.05
#